data_AF-A0A449BB30-F1
#
_entry.id   AF-A0A449BB30-F1
#
_cell.length_a   1.000
_cell.length_b   1.000
_cell.length_c   1.000
_cell.angle_alpha   90.00
_cell.angle_beta   90.00
_cell.angle_gamma   90.00
#
_symmetry.space_group_name_H-M   'P 1'
#
loop_
_entity.id
_entity.type
_entity.pdbx_description
1 polymer ?
#
loop_
_entity_poly.entity_id
_entity_poly.type
_entity_poly.pdbx_seq_one_letter_code
_entity_poly.pdbx_strand_id
1 'polypeptide(L)'
;MENISTQSITKLKNTINKKYKIGRWVFSTLSILNIIMAAVIIMLNLYSIRFNTYAKSTMYLFVTIAILSSIITFLIALKTFLNLTDKISKIKGNIAKTQDIIKDLETKTEVTAEDVDLINSTL
;
A
#
# COMPACT_ATOMS: atom_id res chain seq x y z
N MET A 1 -35.50 -16.89 -3.31
CA MET A 1 -34.77 -15.60 -3.24
C MET A 1 -33.28 -15.76 -2.95
N GLU A 2 -32.70 -16.96 -3.13
CA GLU A 2 -31.34 -17.31 -2.64
C GLU A 2 -30.19 -16.98 -3.63
N ASN A 3 -30.49 -16.54 -4.85
CA ASN A 3 -29.50 -16.46 -5.95
C ASN A 3 -28.91 -15.05 -6.17
N ILE A 4 -29.51 -14.00 -5.59
CA ILE A 4 -29.11 -12.61 -5.83
C ILE A 4 -27.90 -12.22 -4.94
N SER A 5 -27.83 -12.73 -3.70
CA SER A 5 -26.74 -12.45 -2.75
C SER A 5 -25.42 -13.14 -3.14
N THR A 6 -25.49 -14.37 -3.63
CA THR A 6 -24.30 -15.13 -4.08
C THR A 6 -23.72 -14.55 -5.36
N GLN A 7 -24.55 -14.09 -6.31
CA GLN A 7 -24.08 -13.42 -7.52
C GLN A 7 -23.44 -12.06 -7.24
N SER A 8 -23.99 -11.25 -6.32
CA SER A 8 -23.42 -9.95 -5.97
C SER A 8 -22.07 -10.09 -5.25
N ILE A 9 -21.95 -11.06 -4.34
CA ILE A 9 -20.68 -11.40 -3.67
C ILE A 9 -19.62 -11.87 -4.68
N THR A 10 -20.01 -12.69 -5.66
CA THR A 10 -19.08 -13.20 -6.69
C THR A 10 -18.58 -12.07 -7.60
N LYS A 11 -19.46 -11.14 -8.00
CA LYS A 11 -19.08 -9.95 -8.78
C LYS A 11 -18.15 -9.03 -7.99
N LEU A 12 -18.45 -8.78 -6.71
CA LEU A 12 -17.62 -7.98 -5.82
C LEU A 12 -16.22 -8.60 -5.65
N LYS A 13 -16.15 -9.91 -5.40
CA LYS A 13 -14.90 -10.68 -5.31
C LYS A 13 -14.04 -10.53 -6.56
N ASN A 14 -14.65 -10.64 -7.75
CA ASN A 14 -13.95 -10.48 -9.02
C ASN A 14 -13.42 -9.06 -9.22
N THR A 15 -14.20 -8.02 -8.87
CA THR A 15 -13.76 -6.63 -8.95
C THR A 15 -12.60 -6.35 -7.99
N ILE A 16 -12.68 -6.83 -6.75
CA ILE A 16 -11.60 -6.69 -5.76
C ILE A 16 -10.33 -7.41 -6.24
N ASN A 17 -10.45 -8.65 -6.71
CA ASN A 17 -9.31 -9.43 -7.18
C ASN A 17 -8.66 -8.79 -8.42
N LYS A 18 -9.45 -8.24 -9.34
CA LYS A 18 -8.94 -7.49 -10.49
C LYS A 18 -8.17 -6.24 -10.05
N LYS A 19 -8.74 -5.43 -9.14
CA LYS A 19 -8.07 -4.25 -8.60
C LYS A 19 -6.77 -4.62 -7.87
N TYR A 20 -6.78 -5.70 -7.09
CA TYR A 20 -5.59 -6.21 -6.41
C TYR A 20 -4.51 -6.64 -7.39
N LYS A 21 -4.86 -7.42 -8.43
CA LYS A 21 -3.90 -7.86 -9.45
C LYS A 21 -3.29 -6.69 -10.22
N ILE A 22 -4.09 -5.71 -10.61
CA ILE A 22 -3.61 -4.50 -11.28
C ILE A 22 -2.69 -3.71 -10.35
N GLY A 23 -3.10 -3.48 -9.10
CA GLY A 23 -2.28 -2.77 -8.12
C GLY A 23 -0.95 -3.47 -7.86
N ARG A 24 -0.96 -4.80 -7.74
CA ARG A 24 0.25 -5.60 -7.58
C ARG A 24 1.17 -5.52 -8.80
N TRP A 25 0.61 -5.59 -10.00
CA TRP A 25 1.39 -5.49 -11.23
C TRP A 25 2.01 -4.10 -11.43
N VAL A 26 1.24 -3.04 -11.16
CA VAL A 26 1.71 -1.64 -11.17
C VAL A 26 2.82 -1.44 -10.13
N PHE A 27 2.64 -1.97 -8.92
CA PHE A 27 3.66 -1.88 -7.87
C PHE A 27 4.96 -2.59 -8.27
N SER A 28 4.87 -3.81 -8.80
CA SER A 28 6.03 -4.57 -9.25
C SER A 28 6.77 -3.89 -10.40
N THR A 29 6.03 -3.38 -11.40
CA THR A 29 6.63 -2.67 -12.55
C THR A 29 7.31 -1.37 -12.12
N LEU A 30 6.66 -0.57 -11.26
CA LEU A 30 7.27 0.63 -10.68
C LEU A 30 8.53 0.30 -9.88
N SER A 31 8.53 -0.80 -9.12
CA SER A 31 9.70 -1.22 -8.35
C SER A 31 10.89 -1.56 -9.26
N ILE A 32 10.66 -2.30 -10.34
CA ILE A 32 11.69 -2.63 -11.34
C ILE A 32 12.19 -1.35 -12.03
N LEU A 33 11.28 -0.47 -12.44
CA LEU A 33 11.63 0.81 -13.06
C LEU A 33 12.52 1.64 -12.14
N ASN A 34 12.22 1.67 -10.84
CA ASN A 34 12.99 2.41 -9.85
C ASN A 34 14.43 1.90 -9.73
N ILE A 35 14.63 0.57 -9.79
CA ILE A 35 15.97 -0.04 -9.81
C ILE A 35 16.74 0.38 -11.07
N ILE A 36 16.10 0.36 -12.23
CA ILE A 36 16.71 0.78 -13.50
C ILE A 36 17.10 2.27 -13.43
N MET A 37 16.20 3.12 -12.94
CA MET A 37 16.46 4.55 -12.78
C MET A 37 17.64 4.80 -11.83
N ALA A 38 17.71 4.11 -10.70
CA ALA A 38 18.84 4.23 -9.77
C ALA A 38 20.17 3.85 -10.45
N ALA A 39 20.20 2.75 -11.21
CA ALA A 39 21.39 2.33 -11.94
C ALA A 39 21.81 3.33 -13.04
N VAL A 40 20.83 3.88 -13.79
CA VAL A 40 21.08 4.90 -14.82
C VAL A 40 21.62 6.19 -14.20
N ILE A 41 21.07 6.64 -13.05
CA ILE A 41 21.57 7.80 -12.32
C ILE A 41 23.02 7.58 -11.88
N ILE A 42 23.35 6.40 -11.35
CA ILE A 42 24.73 6.08 -10.96
C ILE A 42 25.67 6.15 -12.19
N MET A 43 25.27 5.54 -13.30
CA MET A 43 26.05 5.60 -14.55
C MET A 43 26.24 7.04 -15.06
N LEU A 44 25.17 7.85 -15.07
CA LEU A 44 25.22 9.26 -15.48
C LEU A 44 26.12 10.08 -14.56
N ASN A 45 26.08 9.84 -13.26
CA ASN A 45 26.93 10.53 -12.29
C ASN A 45 28.41 10.16 -12.51
N LEU A 46 28.73 8.88 -12.70
CA LEU A 46 30.08 8.40 -13.02
C LEU A 46 30.60 8.95 -14.34
N TYR A 47 29.76 8.96 -15.39
CA TYR A 47 30.08 9.54 -16.69
C TYR A 47 30.36 11.03 -16.57
N SER A 48 29.52 11.75 -15.83
CA SER A 48 29.67 13.19 -15.58
C SER A 48 30.96 13.51 -14.81
N ILE A 49 31.38 12.66 -13.87
CA ILE A 49 32.66 12.85 -13.17
C ILE A 49 33.85 12.60 -14.10
N ARG A 50 33.77 11.60 -15.01
CA ARG A 50 34.86 11.22 -15.90
C ARG A 50 35.20 12.29 -16.95
N PHE A 51 34.19 12.93 -17.51
CA PHE A 51 34.38 13.86 -18.65
C PHE A 51 34.29 15.34 -18.26
N ASN A 52 34.16 15.66 -16.96
CA ASN A 52 34.06 17.03 -16.48
C ASN A 52 35.42 17.61 -16.07
N THR A 53 35.74 18.79 -16.60
CA THR A 53 36.93 19.58 -16.26
C THR A 53 36.98 20.02 -14.79
N TYR A 54 35.83 20.11 -14.12
CA TYR A 54 35.69 20.41 -12.68
C TYR A 54 35.21 19.19 -11.86
N ALA A 55 35.72 18.00 -12.19
CA ALA A 55 35.33 16.72 -11.57
C ALA A 55 35.30 16.75 -10.03
N LYS A 56 36.29 17.39 -9.38
CA LYS A 56 36.37 17.47 -7.92
C LYS A 56 35.21 18.22 -7.27
N SER A 57 34.85 19.41 -7.77
CA SER A 57 33.76 20.21 -7.19
C SER A 57 32.40 19.54 -7.38
N THR A 58 32.20 18.94 -8.55
CA THR A 58 30.93 18.27 -8.90
C THR A 58 30.74 16.95 -8.14
N MET A 59 31.83 16.25 -7.82
CA MET A 59 31.79 15.05 -6.98
C MET A 59 31.24 15.34 -5.58
N TYR A 60 31.63 16.46 -4.95
CA TYR A 60 31.08 16.85 -3.64
C TYR A 60 29.56 17.06 -3.70
N LEU A 61 29.08 17.78 -4.73
CA LEU A 61 27.64 17.97 -4.95
C LEU A 61 26.89 16.65 -5.11
N PHE A 62 27.41 15.70 -5.90
CA PHE A 62 26.79 14.39 -6.07
C PHE A 62 26.71 13.59 -4.78
N VAL A 63 27.80 13.60 -3.98
CA VAL A 63 27.81 12.91 -2.68
C VAL A 63 26.81 13.54 -1.72
N THR A 64 26.73 14.88 -1.65
CA THR A 64 25.75 15.56 -0.79
C THR A 64 24.32 15.24 -1.20
N ILE A 65 24.01 15.24 -2.50
CA ILE A 65 22.67 14.87 -3.02
C ILE A 65 22.34 13.42 -2.69
N ALA A 66 23.30 12.49 -2.81
CA ALA A 66 23.09 11.09 -2.48
C ALA A 66 22.78 10.89 -0.99
N ILE A 67 23.51 11.56 -0.10
CA ILE A 67 23.27 11.54 1.35
C ILE A 67 21.88 12.09 1.67
N LEU A 68 21.52 13.26 1.13
CA LEU A 68 20.20 13.86 1.32
C LEU A 68 19.08 12.96 0.80
N SER A 69 19.25 12.37 -0.38
CA SER A 69 18.28 11.45 -0.98
C SER A 69 18.06 10.21 -0.13
N SER A 70 19.13 9.65 0.46
CA SER A 70 19.06 8.53 1.39
C SER A 70 18.24 8.87 2.64
N ILE A 71 18.50 10.03 3.25
CA ILE A 71 17.76 10.52 4.43
C ILE A 71 16.28 10.70 4.11
N ILE A 72 15.95 11.37 2.99
CA ILE A 72 14.56 11.58 2.56
C ILE A 72 13.85 10.23 2.34
N THR A 73 14.51 9.30 1.65
CA THR A 73 13.97 7.96 1.39
C THR A 73 13.69 7.21 2.68
N PHE A 74 14.61 7.29 3.65
CA PHE A 74 14.43 6.70 4.97
C PHE A 74 13.22 7.29 5.71
N LEU A 75 13.05 8.62 5.71
CA LEU A 75 11.90 9.27 6.36
C LEU A 75 10.57 8.89 5.69
N ILE A 76 10.54 8.77 4.36
CA ILE A 76 9.36 8.30 3.61
C ILE A 76 9.03 6.85 3.99
N ALA A 77 10.05 5.99 4.10
CA ALA A 77 9.87 4.60 4.51
C ALA A 77 9.29 4.51 5.93
N LEU A 78 9.83 5.29 6.88
CA LEU A 78 9.33 5.35 8.25
C LEU A 78 7.87 5.82 8.31
N LYS A 79 7.54 6.91 7.61
CA LYS A 79 6.17 7.43 7.52
C LYS A 79 5.21 6.39 6.93
N THR A 80 5.64 5.70 5.89
CA THR A 80 4.85 4.64 5.25
C THR A 80 4.62 3.47 6.21
N PHE A 81 5.65 3.06 6.95
CA PHE A 81 5.56 1.99 7.94
C PHE A 81 4.58 2.32 9.07
N LEU A 82 4.65 3.53 9.64
CA LEU A 82 3.71 3.98 10.67
C LEU A 82 2.27 4.00 10.16
N ASN A 83 2.03 4.60 8.98
CA ASN A 83 0.69 4.63 8.37
C ASN A 83 0.13 3.23 8.07
N LEU A 84 1.00 2.29 7.67
CA LEU A 84 0.60 0.91 7.40
C LEU A 84 0.24 0.19 8.70
N THR A 85 0.99 0.44 9.78
CA THR A 85 0.69 -0.07 11.13
C THR A 85 -0.68 0.40 11.62
N ASP A 86 -0.99 1.69 11.48
CA ASP A 86 -2.29 2.25 11.86
C ASP A 86 -3.44 1.63 11.05
N LYS A 87 -3.25 1.46 9.74
CA LYS A 87 -4.25 0.80 8.87
C LYS A 87 -4.47 -0.65 9.27
N ILE A 88 -3.41 -1.40 9.55
CA ILE A 88 -3.51 -2.79 10.01
C ILE A 88 -4.26 -2.87 11.34
N SER A 89 -3.96 -1.96 12.28
CA SER A 89 -4.65 -1.89 13.57
C SER A 89 -6.16 -1.64 13.41
N LYS A 90 -6.54 -0.67 12.56
CA LYS A 90 -7.95 -0.40 12.23
C LYS A 90 -8.65 -1.61 11.59
N ILE A 91 -8.01 -2.27 10.63
CA ILE A 91 -8.57 -3.46 9.96
C ILE A 91 -8.77 -4.60 10.98
N LYS A 92 -7.79 -4.85 11.86
CA LYS A 92 -7.93 -5.84 12.94
C LYS A 92 -9.08 -5.50 13.88
N GLY A 93 -9.23 -4.23 14.25
CA GLY A 93 -10.35 -3.76 15.07
C GLY A 93 -11.70 -3.99 14.41
N ASN A 94 -11.82 -3.70 13.11
CA ASN A 94 -13.06 -3.95 12.36
C ASN A 94 -13.36 -5.46 12.27
N ILE A 95 -12.35 -6.31 12.03
CA ILE A 95 -12.52 -7.77 12.01
C ILE A 95 -13.03 -8.28 13.36
N ALA A 96 -12.44 -7.82 14.47
CA ALA A 96 -12.88 -8.20 15.81
C ALA A 96 -14.34 -7.81 16.06
N LYS A 97 -14.72 -6.56 15.75
CA LYS A 97 -16.11 -6.10 15.85
C LYS A 97 -17.06 -6.92 14.99
N THR A 98 -16.67 -7.25 13.75
CA THR A 98 -17.49 -8.11 12.89
C THR A 98 -17.63 -9.52 13.46
N GLN A 99 -16.59 -10.09 14.08
CA GLN A 99 -16.67 -11.39 14.76
C GLN A 99 -17.60 -11.34 15.97
N ASP A 100 -17.56 -10.26 16.76
CA ASP A 100 -18.46 -10.06 17.89
C ASP A 100 -19.93 -9.97 17.41
N ILE A 101 -20.20 -9.19 16.35
CA ILE A 101 -21.53 -9.09 15.74
C ILE A 101 -22.02 -10.46 15.24
N ILE A 102 -21.16 -11.25 14.58
CA ILE A 102 -21.51 -12.60 14.12
C ILE A 102 -21.91 -13.49 15.30
N LYS A 103 -21.14 -13.45 16.40
CA LYS A 103 -21.40 -14.25 17.60
C LYS A 103 -22.70 -13.84 18.29
N ASP A 104 -22.99 -12.54 18.34
CA ASP A 104 -24.25 -12.01 18.89
C ASP A 104 -25.46 -12.41 18.03
N LEU A 105 -25.29 -12.47 16.70
CA LEU A 105 -26.31 -12.94 15.77
C LEU A 105 -26.53 -14.45 15.83
N GLU A 106 -25.49 -15.24 16.08
CA GLU A 106 -25.59 -16.70 16.26
C GLU A 106 -26.30 -17.08 17.57
N THR A 107 -26.31 -16.19 18.56
CA THR A 107 -26.97 -16.41 19.86
C THR A 107 -28.39 -15.83 19.95
N LYS A 108 -28.77 -14.91 19.05
CA LYS A 108 -30.14 -14.36 18.97
C LYS A 108 -31.01 -15.15 17.98
N THR A 109 -32.24 -15.47 18.38
CA THR A 109 -33.22 -16.21 17.56
C THR A 109 -33.92 -15.34 16.51
N GLU A 110 -33.86 -14.00 16.63
CA GLU A 110 -34.43 -13.04 15.68
C GLU A 110 -33.45 -11.89 15.41
N VAL A 111 -33.27 -11.54 14.13
CA VAL A 111 -32.42 -10.43 13.67
C VAL A 111 -33.27 -9.18 13.54
N THR A 112 -32.89 -8.10 14.24
CA THR A 112 -33.63 -6.83 14.25
C THR A 112 -33.07 -5.84 13.23
N ALA A 113 -33.86 -4.80 12.87
CA ALA A 113 -33.42 -3.75 11.95
C ALA A 113 -32.19 -2.97 12.44
N GLU A 114 -32.02 -2.85 13.76
CA GLU A 114 -30.83 -2.25 14.37
C GLU A 114 -29.56 -3.08 14.15
N ASP A 115 -29.68 -4.41 14.12
CA ASP A 115 -28.54 -5.29 13.83
C ASP A 115 -28.07 -5.12 12.37
N VAL A 116 -28.98 -4.81 11.44
CA VAL A 116 -28.67 -4.53 10.03
C VAL A 116 -27.93 -3.20 9.86
N ASP A 117 -28.32 -2.16 10.61
CA ASP A 117 -27.65 -0.87 10.58
C ASP A 117 -26.25 -0.93 11.22
N LEU A 118 -26.08 -1.73 12.27
CA LEU A 118 -24.77 -2.01 12.88
C LEU A 118 -23.79 -2.65 11.88
N ILE A 119 -24.26 -3.62 11.09
CA ILE A 119 -23.44 -4.25 10.04
C ILE A 119 -23.04 -3.24 8.96
N ASN A 120 -23.98 -2.40 8.50
CA ASN A 120 -23.69 -1.38 7.49
C ASN A 120 -22.71 -0.31 7.99
N SER A 121 -22.71 -0.01 9.29
CA SER A 121 -21.77 0.96 9.89
C SER A 121 -20.33 0.46 10.02
N THR A 122 -20.11 -0.85 9.90
CA THR A 122 -18.79 -1.50 10.07
C THR A 122 -18.09 -1.80 8.74
N LEU A 123 -18.82 -1.75 7.62
CA LEU A 123 -18.35 -1.88 6.23
C LEU A 123 -17.74 -0.59 5.68
#